data_AF-E5AST0-F1
#
_entry.id   AF-E5AST0-F1
#
_cell.length_a   1.000
_cell.length_b   1.000
_cell.length_c   1.000
_cell.angle_alpha   90.00
_cell.angle_beta   90.00
_cell.angle_gamma   90.00
#
_symmetry.space_group_name_H-M   'P 1'
#
loop_
_entity.id
_entity.type
_entity.pdbx_description
1 polymer ?
#
loop_
_entity_poly.entity_id
_entity_poly.type
_entity_poly.pdbx_seq_one_letter_code
_entity_poly.pdbx_strand_id
1 'polypeptide(L)' 'MAECKAMIERAHALPVSQQTRLVGIARSSASYRPRPTRKADQLLMRRIDELHMAFPFARARLRAPRGT' A
#
# COMPACT_ATOMS: atom_id res chain seq x y z
N MET A 1 2.31 -2.85 -9.32
CA MET A 1 2.70 -3.48 -8.03
C MET A 1 1.79 -4.64 -7.59
N ALA A 2 0.50 -4.67 -7.97
CA ALA A 2 -0.42 -5.76 -7.61
C ALA A 2 -0.26 -7.02 -8.49
N GLU A 3 0.06 -6.85 -9.77
CA GLU A 3 0.15 -7.97 -10.73
C GLU A 3 1.38 -8.86 -10.50
N CYS A 4 2.56 -8.28 -10.20
CA CYS A 4 3.79 -9.05 -10.05
C CYS A 4 3.78 -10.02 -8.84
N LYS A 5 2.99 -9.72 -7.80
CA LYS A 5 2.86 -10.60 -6.64
C LYS A 5 1.95 -11.80 -6.91
N ALA A 6 1.01 -11.69 -7.84
CA ALA A 6 0.15 -12.82 -8.22
C ALA A 6 0.96 -13.99 -8.80
N MET A 7 2.15 -13.72 -9.35
CA MET A 7 3.06 -14.71 -9.94
C MET A 7 3.97 -15.42 -8.91
N ILE A 8 3.89 -15.06 -7.62
CA ILE A 8 4.68 -15.70 -6.56
C ILE A 8 3.77 -16.60 -5.72
N GLU A 9 4.01 -17.90 -5.78
CA GLU A 9 3.30 -18.91 -5.02
C GLU A 9 4.18 -19.48 -3.89
N ARG A 10 3.80 -19.22 -2.63
CA ARG A 10 4.53 -19.72 -1.46
C ARG A 10 4.52 -21.25 -1.31
N ALA A 11 3.57 -21.94 -1.96
CA ALA A 11 3.47 -23.40 -1.97
C ALA A 11 4.28 -24.07 -3.09
N HIS A 12 4.90 -23.27 -3.98
CA HIS A 12 5.72 -23.80 -5.06
C HIS A 12 6.95 -24.51 -4.51
N ALA A 13 7.45 -25.51 -5.24
CA ALA A 13 8.66 -26.25 -4.91
C ALA A 13 9.95 -25.37 -4.84
N LEU A 14 9.88 -24.12 -5.29
CA LEU A 14 11.01 -23.20 -5.34
C LEU A 14 10.88 -22.18 -4.20
N PRO A 15 11.98 -21.84 -3.50
CA PRO A 15 11.92 -20.83 -2.44
C PRO A 15 11.53 -19.45 -3.02
N VAL A 16 10.82 -18.65 -2.22
CA VAL A 16 10.30 -17.32 -2.62
C VAL A 16 11.40 -16.42 -3.21
N SER A 17 12.66 -16.53 -2.76
CA SER A 17 13.79 -15.80 -3.36
C SER A 17 14.07 -16.14 -4.82
N GLN A 18 13.91 -17.40 -5.20
CA GLN A 18 14.12 -17.80 -6.60
C GLN A 18 12.95 -17.35 -7.45
N GLN A 19 11.72 -17.46 -6.95
CA GLN A 19 10.54 -16.95 -7.65
C GLN A 19 10.62 -15.43 -7.86
N THR A 20 11.05 -14.65 -6.85
CA THR A 20 11.24 -13.20 -6.98
C THR A 20 12.30 -12.83 -8.02
N ARG A 21 13.35 -13.67 -8.14
CA ARG A 21 14.41 -13.48 -9.13
C ARG A 21 13.90 -13.76 -10.55
N LEU A 22 13.05 -14.76 -10.72
CA LEU A 22 12.44 -15.12 -12.01
C LEU A 22 11.45 -14.05 -12.49
N VAL A 23 10.66 -13.47 -11.57
CA VAL A 23 9.66 -12.43 -11.88
C VAL A 23 10.28 -11.02 -11.94
N GLY A 24 11.56 -10.87 -11.58
CA GLY A 24 12.26 -9.59 -11.63
C GLY A 24 11.82 -8.57 -10.58
N ILE A 25 11.32 -9.03 -9.43
CA ILE A 25 10.88 -8.15 -8.34
C ILE A 25 11.73 -8.30 -7.08
N ALA A 26 11.84 -7.22 -6.31
CA ALA A 26 12.56 -7.26 -5.03
C ALA A 26 11.89 -8.22 -4.06
N ARG A 27 12.68 -9.00 -3.30
CA ARG A 27 12.16 -9.93 -2.28
C ARG A 27 11.25 -9.24 -1.26
N SER A 28 11.56 -8.01 -0.89
CA SER A 28 10.74 -7.18 0.02
C SER A 28 9.32 -6.98 -0.51
N SER A 29 9.16 -6.83 -1.82
CA SER A 29 7.86 -6.69 -2.47
C SER A 29 7.03 -7.98 -2.39
N ALA A 30 7.64 -9.14 -2.15
CA ALA A 30 6.95 -10.42 -1.99
C ALA A 30 6.41 -10.64 -0.55
N SER A 31 6.94 -9.95 0.47
CA SER A 31 6.57 -10.20 1.87
C SER A 31 5.10 -9.92 2.23
N TYR A 32 4.46 -8.95 1.57
CA TYR A 32 3.09 -8.52 1.91
C TYR A 32 1.96 -9.17 1.07
N ARG A 33 1.31 -10.24 1.50
CA ARG A 33 0.15 -10.77 0.74
C ARG A 33 -1.02 -9.76 0.82
N PRO A 34 -1.54 -9.22 -0.31
CA PRO A 34 -2.71 -8.37 -0.27
C PRO A 34 -3.86 -9.18 0.32
N ARG A 35 -4.40 -8.72 1.44
CA ARG A 35 -5.61 -9.29 2.01
C ARG A 35 -6.80 -8.59 1.37
N PRO A 36 -7.89 -9.31 1.04
CA PRO A 36 -9.12 -8.66 0.62
C PRO A 36 -9.60 -7.74 1.76
N THR A 37 -9.61 -6.45 1.50
CA THR A 37 -10.07 -5.41 2.43
C THR A 37 -11.59 -5.51 2.58
N ARG A 38 -12.12 -5.51 3.82
CA ARG A 38 -13.57 -5.56 4.05
C ARG A 38 -14.24 -4.33 3.42
N LYS A 39 -15.51 -4.43 3.02
CA LYS A 39 -16.25 -3.31 2.41
C LYS A 39 -16.26 -2.05 3.29
N ALA A 40 -16.37 -2.22 4.61
CA ALA A 40 -16.32 -1.10 5.57
C ALA A 40 -14.97 -0.39 5.55
N ASP A 41 -13.87 -1.14 5.49
CA ASP A 41 -12.51 -0.61 5.43
C ASP A 41 -12.27 0.11 4.09
N GLN A 42 -12.82 -0.40 2.98
CA GLN A 42 -12.75 0.28 1.67
C GLN A 42 -13.50 1.62 1.68
N LEU A 43 -14.67 1.68 2.33
CA LEU A 43 -15.41 2.92 2.47
C LEU A 43 -14.65 3.95 3.32
N LEU A 44 -13.99 3.50 4.39
CA LEU A 44 -13.14 4.34 5.22
C LEU A 44 -11.96 4.90 4.41
N MET A 45 -11.27 4.06 3.64
CA MET A 45 -10.17 4.50 2.77
C MET A 45 -10.63 5.56 1.77
N ARG A 46 -11.79 5.35 1.11
CA ARG A 46 -12.37 6.34 0.18
C ARG A 46 -12.64 7.69 0.85
N ARG A 47 -13.20 7.69 2.06
CA ARG A 47 -13.44 8.94 2.82
C ARG A 47 -12.13 9.66 3.16
N ILE A 48 -11.08 8.90 3.49
CA ILE A 48 -9.76 9.46 3.76
C ILE A 48 -9.16 10.07 2.49
N ASP A 49 -9.27 9.39 1.35
CA ASP A 49 -8.77 9.88 0.08
C ASP A 49 -9.51 11.15 -0.37
N GLU A 50 -10.85 11.18 -0.24
CA GLU A 50 -11.68 12.37 -0.50
C GLU A 50 -11.23 13.57 0.34
N LEU A 51 -10.94 13.35 1.63
CA LEU A 51 -10.46 14.40 2.53
C LEU A 51 -9.07 14.90 2.13
N HIS A 52 -8.16 14.01 1.72
CA HIS A 52 -6.82 14.39 1.26
C HIS A 52 -6.83 15.11 -0.09
N MET A 53 -7.75 14.75 -0.99
CA MET A 53 -7.91 15.44 -2.28
C MET A 53 -8.49 16.84 -2.08
N ALA A 54 -9.46 17.00 -1.17
CA ALA A 54 -10.03 18.31 -0.84
C ALA A 54 -9.03 19.22 -0.12
N PHE A 55 -8.15 18.63 0.71
CA PHE A 55 -7.17 19.38 1.50
C PHE A 55 -5.80 18.71 1.49
N PRO A 56 -4.99 18.91 0.44
CA PRO A 56 -3.71 18.21 0.25
C PRO A 56 -2.69 18.44 1.38
N PHE A 57 -2.94 19.38 2.30
CA PHE A 57 -2.04 19.70 3.41
C PHE A 57 -2.72 19.92 4.78
N ALA A 58 -3.97 19.52 5.01
CA ALA A 58 -4.67 19.77 6.30
C ALA A 58 -3.99 19.15 7.54
N ARG A 59 -3.01 18.27 7.35
CA ARG A 59 -2.21 17.66 8.43
C ARG A 59 -0.88 18.36 8.69
N ALA A 60 -0.45 19.28 7.81
CA ALA A 60 0.64 20.20 8.12
C ALA A 60 0.05 21.27 9.04
N ARG A 61 0.42 21.20 10.32
CA ARG A 61 -0.02 22.13 11.37
C ARG A 61 -0.12 23.55 10.82
N LEU A 62 -1.34 24.06 10.64
CA LEU A 62 -1.59 25.49 10.51
C LEU A 62 -1.13 26.11 11.84
N ARG A 63 0.14 26.53 11.89
CA ARG A 63 0.64 27.34 12.99
C ARG A 63 0.06 28.72 12.75
N ALA A 64 -0.94 29.09 13.54
CA ALA A 64 -1.51 30.43 13.51
C ALA A 64 -0.39 31.47 13.51
N PRO A 65 -0.47 32.55 12.69
CA PRO A 65 0.46 33.65 12.83
C PRO A 65 0.33 34.18 14.25
N ARG A 66 1.42 34.10 15.03
CA ARG A 66 1.49 34.80 16.31
C ARG A 66 1.46 36.28 15.97
N GLY A 67 0.36 36.95 16.28
CA GLY A 67 0.34 38.40 16.37
C GLY A 67 1.20 38.84 17.55
N THR A 68 2.26 39.57 17.24
CA THR A 68 2.93 40.55 18.11
C THR A 68 3.37 41.70 17.22
#